data_AF-A0A9W6H5K4-F1
#
_entry.id   AF-A0A9W6H5K4-F1
#
_cell.length_a   1.000
_cell.length_b   1.000
_cell.length_c   1.000
_cell.angle_alpha   90.00
_cell.angle_beta   90.00
_cell.angle_gamma   90.00
#
_symmetry.space_group_name_H-M   'P 1'
#
loop_
_entity.id
_entity.type
_entity.pdbx_description
1 polymer ?
#
loop_
_entity_poly.entity_id
_entity_poly.type
_entity_poly.pdbx_seq_one_letter_code
_entity_poly.pdbx_strand_id
1 'polypeptide(L)'
;MLEHARSLRDEMQRFLNEYRFGMREIETKLSILREDFEHQHAYNPIEHVSSRLKSMDSIAEKADRKGIEPTIEAIRASILDIAGVRVTCSFVTDAYRLFELLVSQDDISVREVKDYIAHPKANGYKSLHAIVEVPVFLSTGMVSVPVEVQFRTIAMDFWASLEHKIYYKYDKQVPARLIDSLRDAAVTAAELDDRMERLHRELHGERPAPIAPLSILPRSGGDGPTAA
;
A
#
# COMPACT_ATOMS: atom_id res chain seq x y z
N MET A 1 -10.43 38.47 6.59
CA MET A 1 -9.46 37.49 7.16
C MET A 1 -10.15 36.22 7.68
N LEU A 2 -11.14 36.31 8.58
CA LEU A 2 -11.83 35.11 9.12
C LEU A 2 -12.59 34.29 8.06
N GLU A 3 -13.25 34.93 7.10
CA GLU A 3 -13.97 34.24 6.02
C GLU A 3 -13.04 33.49 5.06
N HIS A 4 -11.89 34.09 4.72
CA HIS A 4 -10.87 33.45 3.89
C HIS A 4 -10.28 32.21 4.58
N ALA A 5 -9.99 32.31 5.89
CA ALA A 5 -9.50 31.19 6.67
C ALA A 5 -10.52 30.05 6.80
N ARG A 6 -11.83 30.36 6.84
CA ARG A 6 -12.90 29.36 6.80
C ARG A 6 -12.99 28.68 5.44
N SER A 7 -13.01 29.46 4.36
CA SER A 7 -13.07 28.92 3.00
C SER A 7 -11.92 27.96 2.70
N LEU A 8 -10.69 28.33 3.08
CA LEU A 8 -9.51 27.48 2.91
C LEU A 8 -9.64 26.17 3.70
N ARG A 9 -10.11 26.24 4.95
CA ARG A 9 -10.34 25.04 5.77
C ARG A 9 -11.37 24.11 5.14
N ASP A 10 -12.48 24.66 4.65
CA ASP A 10 -13.56 23.89 4.04
C ASP A 10 -13.11 23.22 2.73
N GLU A 11 -12.29 23.92 1.94
CA GLU A 11 -11.65 23.38 0.75
C GLU A 11 -10.69 22.24 1.08
N MET A 12 -9.81 22.42 2.06
CA MET A 12 -8.90 21.36 2.54
C MET A 12 -9.65 20.15 3.09
N GLN A 13 -10.75 20.38 3.81
CA GLN A 13 -11.58 19.29 4.34
C GLN A 13 -12.26 18.51 3.22
N ARG A 14 -12.78 19.19 2.20
CA ARG A 14 -13.35 18.55 1.01
C ARG A 14 -12.31 17.71 0.29
N PHE A 15 -11.13 18.28 0.04
CA PHE A 15 -10.00 17.58 -0.55
C PHE A 15 -9.67 16.29 0.21
N LEU A 16 -9.47 16.35 1.53
CA LEU A 16 -9.17 15.15 2.33
C LEU A 16 -10.32 14.13 2.36
N ASN A 17 -11.57 14.60 2.32
CA ASN A 17 -12.73 13.72 2.31
C ASN A 17 -12.80 12.88 1.02
N GLU A 18 -12.44 13.44 -0.14
CA GLU A 18 -12.35 12.68 -1.40
C GLU A 18 -11.43 11.46 -1.25
N TYR A 19 -10.23 11.66 -0.69
CA TYR A 19 -9.28 10.58 -0.42
C TYR A 19 -9.78 9.59 0.62
N ARG A 20 -10.45 10.07 1.67
CA ARG A 20 -11.11 9.20 2.65
C ARG A 20 -12.17 8.32 2.01
N PHE A 21 -12.94 8.84 1.06
CA PHE A 21 -13.97 8.08 0.36
C PHE A 21 -13.36 7.07 -0.62
N GLY A 22 -12.34 7.45 -1.39
CA GLY A 22 -11.63 6.50 -2.25
C GLY A 22 -11.01 5.34 -1.45
N MET A 23 -10.44 5.65 -0.28
CA MET A 23 -9.95 4.64 0.65
C MET A 23 -11.05 3.66 1.09
N ARG A 24 -12.25 4.16 1.41
CA ARG A 24 -13.41 3.34 1.80
C ARG A 24 -13.90 2.45 0.67
N GLU A 25 -13.92 2.95 -0.58
CA GLU A 25 -14.27 2.13 -1.75
C GLU A 25 -13.34 0.92 -1.87
N ILE A 26 -12.03 1.14 -1.74
CA ILE A 26 -11.04 0.05 -1.76
C ILE A 26 -11.21 -0.90 -0.56
N GLU A 27 -11.43 -0.38 0.65
CA GLU A 27 -11.70 -1.21 1.83
C GLU A 27 -12.92 -2.11 1.63
N THR A 28 -14.02 -1.58 1.09
CA THR A 28 -15.23 -2.34 0.81
C THR A 28 -14.98 -3.43 -0.22
N LYS A 29 -14.30 -3.12 -1.33
CA LYS A 29 -13.93 -4.12 -2.35
C LYS A 29 -13.09 -5.26 -1.77
N LEU A 30 -12.13 -4.94 -0.89
CA LEU A 30 -11.31 -5.94 -0.21
C LEU A 30 -12.09 -6.74 0.85
N SER A 31 -13.03 -6.13 1.58
CA SER A 31 -13.89 -6.86 2.53
C SER A 31 -14.80 -7.84 1.80
N ILE A 32 -15.35 -7.44 0.65
CA ILE A 32 -16.17 -8.35 -0.20
C ILE A 32 -15.33 -9.52 -0.66
N LEU A 33 -14.11 -9.31 -1.16
CA LEU A 33 -13.21 -10.41 -1.54
C LEU A 33 -12.93 -11.32 -0.35
N ARG A 34 -12.65 -10.75 0.84
CA ARG A 34 -12.42 -11.53 2.06
C ARG A 34 -13.62 -12.41 2.41
N GLU A 35 -14.82 -11.83 2.44
CA GLU A 35 -16.06 -12.55 2.77
C GLU A 35 -16.38 -13.60 1.71
N ASP A 36 -16.15 -13.33 0.43
CA ASP A 36 -16.31 -14.30 -0.64
C ASP A 36 -15.38 -15.51 -0.46
N PHE A 37 -14.12 -15.27 -0.07
CA PHE A 37 -13.17 -16.32 0.27
C PHE A 37 -13.61 -17.18 1.45
N GLU A 38 -14.15 -16.57 2.50
CA GLU A 38 -14.63 -17.31 3.69
C GLU A 38 -15.82 -18.23 3.37
N HIS A 39 -16.69 -17.84 2.43
CA HIS A 39 -17.89 -18.62 2.09
C HIS A 39 -17.62 -19.67 1.00
N GLN A 40 -16.78 -19.37 0.01
CA GLN A 40 -16.56 -20.25 -1.14
C GLN A 40 -15.34 -21.16 -1.02
N HIS A 41 -14.40 -20.83 -0.12
CA HIS A 41 -13.12 -21.51 -0.02
C HIS A 41 -12.84 -21.95 1.42
N ALA A 42 -12.09 -23.04 1.57
CA ALA A 42 -11.69 -23.54 2.89
C ALA A 42 -10.63 -22.66 3.59
N TYR A 43 -10.24 -21.53 2.97
CA TYR A 43 -9.11 -20.71 3.36
C TYR A 43 -9.31 -19.26 2.93
N ASN A 44 -9.05 -18.33 3.86
CA ASN A 44 -9.12 -16.90 3.62
C ASN A 44 -7.71 -16.32 3.45
N PRO A 45 -7.37 -15.75 2.27
CA PRO A 45 -6.05 -15.17 2.00
C PRO A 45 -5.79 -13.84 2.74
N ILE A 46 -6.82 -13.18 3.28
CA ILE A 46 -6.73 -11.89 3.97
C ILE A 46 -6.82 -12.09 5.47
N GLU A 47 -5.75 -11.76 6.19
CA GLU A 47 -5.71 -11.77 7.65
C GLU A 47 -6.26 -10.47 8.23
N HIS A 48 -5.82 -9.34 7.68
CA HIS A 48 -6.23 -8.02 8.16
C HIS A 48 -6.12 -6.96 7.06
N VAL A 49 -7.05 -6.01 7.08
CA VAL A 49 -7.01 -4.80 6.27
C VAL A 49 -6.95 -3.61 7.21
N SER A 50 -5.99 -2.72 6.98
CA SER A 50 -5.88 -1.45 7.69
C SER A 50 -5.77 -0.30 6.70
N SER A 51 -6.20 0.87 7.10
CA SER A 51 -6.13 2.05 6.24
C SER A 51 -5.62 3.26 7.00
N ARG A 52 -5.07 4.20 6.23
CA ARG A 52 -4.49 5.43 6.75
C ARG A 52 -4.71 6.55 5.75
N LEU A 53 -5.27 7.64 6.24
CA LEU A 53 -5.24 8.92 5.56
C LEU A 53 -4.04 9.74 6.06
N LYS A 54 -3.25 10.29 5.14
CA LYS A 54 -2.14 11.18 5.48
C LYS A 54 -2.68 12.49 6.08
N SER A 55 -2.05 13.00 7.14
CA SER A 55 -2.40 14.32 7.70
C SER A 55 -1.96 15.44 6.77
N MET A 56 -2.60 16.61 6.87
CA MET A 56 -2.19 17.78 6.09
C MET A 56 -0.73 18.17 6.32
N ASP A 57 -0.27 18.12 7.56
CA ASP A 57 1.13 18.45 7.89
C ASP A 57 2.09 17.50 7.14
N SER A 58 1.82 16.19 7.16
CA SER A 58 2.62 15.22 6.41
C SER A 58 2.51 15.36 4.89
N ILE A 59 1.37 15.84 4.36
CA ILE A 59 1.21 16.16 2.93
C ILE A 59 2.06 17.37 2.58
N ALA A 60 1.98 18.44 3.38
CA ALA A 60 2.73 19.68 3.19
C ALA A 60 4.24 19.44 3.27
N GLU A 61 4.72 18.72 4.28
CA GLU A 61 6.13 18.30 4.41
C GLU A 61 6.61 17.50 3.18
N LYS A 62 5.75 16.62 2.65
CA LYS A 62 6.09 15.83 1.45
C LYS A 62 6.10 16.68 0.18
N ALA A 63 5.19 17.66 0.08
CA ALA A 63 5.14 18.61 -1.02
C ALA A 63 6.40 19.48 -1.04
N ASP A 64 6.74 20.07 0.11
CA ASP A 64 7.94 20.90 0.29
C ASP A 64 9.23 20.14 -0.04
N ARG A 65 9.40 18.93 0.50
CA ARG A 65 10.56 18.06 0.21
C ARG A 65 10.70 17.73 -1.29
N LYS A 66 9.59 17.68 -2.02
CA LYS A 66 9.57 17.38 -3.45
C LYS A 66 9.57 18.65 -4.33
N GLY A 67 9.57 19.84 -3.74
CA GLY A 67 9.45 21.10 -4.47
C GLY A 67 8.11 21.25 -5.21
N ILE A 68 7.04 20.63 -4.70
CA ILE A 68 5.70 20.72 -5.27
C ILE A 68 5.05 22.01 -4.77
N GLU A 69 4.41 22.75 -5.67
CA GLU A 69 3.67 23.94 -5.29
C GLU A 69 2.61 23.63 -4.22
N PRO A 70 2.41 24.50 -3.21
CA PRO A 70 1.47 24.28 -2.13
C PRO A 70 0.01 24.57 -2.56
N THR A 71 -0.39 24.07 -3.73
CA THR A 71 -1.75 24.14 -4.28
C THR A 71 -2.39 22.75 -4.27
N ILE A 72 -3.71 22.70 -4.14
CA ILE A 72 -4.44 21.43 -4.09
C ILE A 72 -4.26 20.65 -5.39
N GLU A 73 -4.23 21.35 -6.51
CA GLU A 73 -4.06 20.78 -7.85
C GLU A 73 -2.68 20.13 -8.02
N ALA A 74 -1.61 20.84 -7.64
CA ALA A 74 -0.25 20.32 -7.75
C ALA A 74 -0.01 19.13 -6.80
N ILE A 75 -0.56 19.21 -5.57
CA ILE A 75 -0.53 18.12 -4.60
C ILE A 75 -1.27 16.89 -5.15
N ARG A 76 -2.49 17.07 -5.67
CA ARG A 76 -3.30 15.98 -6.25
C ARG A 76 -2.57 15.28 -7.39
N ALA A 77 -1.88 16.03 -8.25
CA ALA A 77 -1.15 15.49 -9.39
C ALA A 77 0.13 14.73 -8.98
N SER A 78 0.74 15.07 -7.85
CA SER A 78 2.11 14.65 -7.52
C SER A 78 2.25 13.76 -6.28
N ILE A 79 1.26 13.76 -5.38
CA ILE A 79 1.25 12.97 -4.15
C ILE A 79 0.11 11.94 -4.23
N LEU A 80 0.49 10.72 -4.62
CA LEU A 80 -0.44 9.64 -4.92
C LEU A 80 -0.75 8.72 -3.72
N ASP A 81 -0.03 8.88 -2.60
CA ASP A 81 -0.15 8.09 -1.35
C ASP A 81 -0.85 8.87 -0.22
N ILE A 82 -1.81 9.74 -0.57
CA ILE A 82 -2.60 10.47 0.43
C ILE A 82 -3.56 9.51 1.14
N ALA A 83 -4.24 8.66 0.37
CA ALA A 83 -4.99 7.52 0.86
C ALA A 83 -4.13 6.26 0.74
N GLY A 84 -3.98 5.53 1.85
CA GLY A 84 -3.25 4.27 1.90
C GLY A 84 -4.08 3.16 2.49
N VAL A 85 -4.12 2.01 1.83
CA VAL A 85 -4.70 0.76 2.33
C VAL A 85 -3.60 -0.29 2.41
N ARG A 86 -3.57 -1.05 3.49
CA ARG A 86 -2.64 -2.17 3.67
C ARG A 86 -3.42 -3.45 3.87
N VAL A 87 -3.06 -4.45 3.08
CA VAL A 87 -3.64 -5.79 3.10
C VAL A 87 -2.55 -6.74 3.58
N THR A 88 -2.76 -7.29 4.77
CA THR A 88 -1.93 -8.37 5.32
C THR A 88 -2.53 -9.69 4.91
N CYS A 89 -1.75 -10.48 4.18
CA CYS A 89 -2.10 -11.77 3.61
C CYS A 89 -1.32 -12.87 4.34
N SER A 90 -1.78 -14.11 4.27
CA SER A 90 -1.06 -15.20 4.97
C SER A 90 0.19 -15.63 4.20
N PHE A 91 0.18 -15.59 2.86
CA PHE A 91 1.35 -15.97 2.03
C PHE A 91 1.63 -14.97 0.89
N VAL A 92 2.82 -15.09 0.30
CA VAL A 92 3.26 -14.25 -0.82
C VAL A 92 2.39 -14.49 -2.06
N THR A 93 2.03 -15.74 -2.33
CA THR A 93 1.12 -16.09 -3.44
C THR A 93 -0.26 -15.45 -3.28
N ASP A 94 -0.75 -15.31 -2.04
CA ASP A 94 -2.01 -14.65 -1.75
C ASP A 94 -1.94 -13.14 -1.96
N ALA A 95 -0.79 -12.52 -1.65
CA ALA A 95 -0.56 -11.10 -1.92
C ALA A 95 -0.68 -10.77 -3.42
N TYR A 96 -0.08 -11.60 -4.29
CA TYR A 96 -0.23 -11.44 -5.74
C TYR A 96 -1.65 -11.73 -6.22
N ARG A 97 -2.28 -12.80 -5.72
CA ARG A 97 -3.65 -13.15 -6.08
C ARG A 97 -4.65 -12.05 -5.73
N LEU A 98 -4.55 -11.48 -4.54
CA LEU A 98 -5.43 -10.39 -4.10
C LEU A 98 -5.20 -9.11 -4.89
N PHE A 99 -3.94 -8.82 -5.23
CA PHE A 99 -3.61 -7.74 -6.14
C PHE A 99 -4.29 -7.92 -7.50
N GLU A 100 -4.15 -9.10 -8.13
CA GLU A 100 -4.79 -9.42 -9.41
C GLU A 100 -6.31 -9.30 -9.35
N LEU A 101 -6.94 -9.86 -8.30
CA LEU A 101 -8.39 -9.79 -8.12
C LEU A 101 -8.88 -8.35 -7.95
N LEU A 102 -8.16 -7.51 -7.19
CA LEU A 102 -8.52 -6.11 -7.02
C LEU A 102 -8.42 -5.33 -8.33
N VAL A 103 -7.32 -5.49 -9.08
CA VAL A 103 -7.09 -4.72 -10.32
C VAL A 103 -7.85 -5.28 -11.52
N SER A 104 -8.42 -6.48 -11.42
CA SER A 104 -9.31 -7.05 -12.43
C SER A 104 -10.73 -6.48 -12.41
N GLN A 105 -11.09 -5.73 -11.35
CA GLN A 105 -12.38 -5.05 -11.27
C GLN A 105 -12.45 -3.94 -12.33
N ASP A 106 -13.61 -3.82 -12.97
CA ASP A 106 -13.85 -2.96 -14.14
C ASP A 106 -13.73 -1.47 -13.84
N ASP A 107 -13.93 -1.07 -12.58
CA ASP A 107 -13.86 0.31 -12.11
C ASP A 107 -12.51 0.67 -11.43
N ILE A 108 -11.53 -0.23 -11.44
CA ILE A 108 -10.19 0.01 -10.88
C ILE A 108 -9.17 0.18 -12.01
N SER A 109 -8.42 1.28 -11.97
CA SER A 109 -7.33 1.54 -12.93
C SER A 109 -5.97 1.54 -12.23
N VAL A 110 -4.99 0.81 -12.76
CA VAL A 110 -3.64 0.77 -12.19
C VAL A 110 -2.79 1.91 -12.74
N ARG A 111 -2.21 2.72 -11.86
CA ARG A 111 -1.30 3.83 -12.21
C ARG A 111 0.16 3.43 -12.11
N GLU A 112 0.54 2.76 -11.03
CA GLU A 112 1.92 2.38 -10.77
C GLU A 112 1.97 1.10 -9.93
N VAL A 113 2.93 0.21 -10.20
CA VAL A 113 3.20 -0.96 -9.35
C VAL A 113 4.69 -1.05 -9.04
N LYS A 114 5.00 -1.22 -7.75
CA LYS A 114 6.35 -1.45 -7.24
C LYS A 114 6.38 -2.77 -6.50
N ASP A 115 7.05 -3.74 -7.12
CA ASP A 115 7.18 -5.08 -6.57
C ASP A 115 8.47 -5.20 -5.75
N TYR A 116 8.40 -4.82 -4.47
CA TYR A 116 9.51 -5.01 -3.54
C TYR A 116 9.54 -6.43 -2.96
N ILE A 117 8.62 -7.33 -3.33
CA ILE A 117 8.72 -8.74 -2.98
C ILE A 117 9.76 -9.38 -3.91
N ALA A 118 9.62 -9.18 -5.23
CA ALA A 118 10.56 -9.64 -6.23
C ALA A 118 11.88 -8.85 -6.21
N HIS A 119 11.82 -7.54 -5.94
CA HIS A 119 12.98 -6.65 -5.89
C HIS A 119 13.06 -5.90 -4.55
N PRO A 120 13.48 -6.57 -3.46
CA PRO A 120 13.54 -5.96 -2.13
C PRO A 120 14.47 -4.75 -2.08
N LYS A 121 14.18 -3.78 -1.21
CA LYS A 121 15.08 -2.65 -0.96
C LYS A 121 16.36 -3.12 -0.26
N ALA A 122 17.40 -2.29 -0.31
CA ALA A 122 18.69 -2.57 0.32
C ALA A 122 18.61 -2.87 1.83
N ASN A 123 17.66 -2.27 2.54
CA ASN A 123 17.41 -2.52 3.97
C ASN A 123 16.67 -3.84 4.26
N GLY A 124 16.27 -4.60 3.23
CA GLY A 124 15.50 -5.84 3.38
C GLY A 124 13.98 -5.67 3.30
N TYR A 125 13.48 -4.45 3.10
CA TYR A 125 12.05 -4.19 2.99
C TYR A 125 11.41 -4.92 1.80
N LYS A 126 10.31 -5.62 2.08
CA LYS A 126 9.46 -6.33 1.11
C LYS A 126 7.99 -5.94 1.26
N SER A 127 7.33 -5.69 0.14
CA SER A 127 5.88 -5.44 0.00
C SER A 127 5.56 -5.27 -1.48
N LEU A 128 4.35 -5.61 -1.91
CA LEU A 128 3.86 -5.24 -3.25
C LEU A 128 3.03 -3.95 -3.12
N HIS A 129 3.45 -2.88 -3.78
CA HIS A 129 2.74 -1.60 -3.78
C HIS A 129 2.05 -1.39 -5.11
N ALA A 130 0.76 -1.05 -5.06
CA ALA A 130 -0.01 -0.67 -6.22
C ALA A 130 -0.67 0.68 -5.97
N ILE A 131 -0.42 1.65 -6.84
CA ILE A 131 -1.19 2.88 -6.88
C ILE A 131 -2.33 2.63 -7.85
N VAL A 132 -3.55 2.58 -7.33
CA VAL A 132 -4.78 2.38 -8.10
C VAL A 132 -5.63 3.64 -8.07
N GLU A 133 -6.45 3.82 -9.08
CA GLU A 133 -7.48 4.84 -9.12
C GLU A 133 -8.85 4.20 -9.02
N VAL A 134 -9.69 4.80 -8.18
CA VAL A 134 -11.07 4.38 -7.93
C VAL A 134 -12.01 5.58 -8.10
N PRO A 135 -13.15 5.43 -8.79
CA PRO A 135 -14.13 6.49 -8.92
C PRO A 135 -14.88 6.70 -7.60
N VAL A 136 -14.97 7.94 -7.14
CA VAL A 136 -15.78 8.36 -6.01
C VAL A 136 -16.92 9.24 -6.51
N PHE A 137 -18.15 8.83 -6.24
CA PHE A 137 -19.35 9.55 -6.68
C PHE A 137 -19.83 10.50 -5.57
N LEU A 138 -19.65 11.80 -5.79
CA LEU A 138 -20.07 12.87 -4.89
C LEU A 138 -21.29 13.61 -5.44
N SER A 139 -21.93 14.44 -4.62
CA SER A 139 -23.04 15.30 -5.06
C SER A 139 -22.63 16.29 -6.15
N THR A 140 -21.34 16.60 -6.28
CA THR A 140 -20.76 17.49 -7.28
C THR A 140 -20.29 16.77 -8.54
N GLY A 141 -20.41 15.44 -8.60
CA GLY A 141 -19.95 14.61 -9.71
C GLY A 141 -18.95 13.54 -9.27
N MET A 142 -18.41 12.84 -10.26
CA MET A 142 -17.42 11.78 -10.06
C MET A 142 -16.01 12.37 -9.99
N VAL A 143 -15.23 11.93 -9.00
CA VAL A 143 -13.79 12.24 -8.89
C VAL A 143 -13.02 10.92 -8.89
N SER A 144 -12.00 10.80 -9.75
CA SER A 144 -11.08 9.66 -9.69
C SER A 144 -10.02 9.93 -8.62
N VAL A 145 -9.88 9.01 -7.66
CA VAL A 145 -9.05 9.18 -6.48
C VAL A 145 -7.93 8.15 -6.48
N PRO A 146 -6.65 8.55 -6.44
CA PRO A 146 -5.54 7.61 -6.29
C PRO A 146 -5.46 7.11 -4.85
N VAL A 147 -5.31 5.79 -4.71
CA VAL A 147 -5.14 5.08 -3.44
C VAL A 147 -3.94 4.17 -3.58
N GLU A 148 -2.99 4.27 -2.64
CA GLU A 148 -1.88 3.33 -2.54
C GLU A 148 -2.35 2.09 -1.76
N VAL A 149 -2.32 0.92 -2.40
CA VAL A 149 -2.62 -0.37 -1.80
C VAL A 149 -1.32 -1.16 -1.62
N GLN A 150 -1.02 -1.55 -0.40
CA GLN A 150 0.16 -2.31 -0.04
C GLN A 150 -0.22 -3.73 0.37
N PHE A 151 0.24 -4.73 -0.37
CA PHE A 151 0.07 -6.13 -0.04
C PHE A 151 1.33 -6.66 0.64
N ARG A 152 1.15 -7.36 1.76
CA ARG A 152 2.23 -7.89 2.61
C ARG A 152 1.84 -9.23 3.20
N THR A 153 2.81 -10.07 3.51
CA THR A 153 2.61 -11.18 4.46
C THR A 153 2.59 -10.67 5.90
N ILE A 154 2.17 -11.53 6.83
CA ILE A 154 2.29 -11.26 8.27
C ILE A 154 3.74 -10.92 8.65
N ALA A 155 4.73 -11.69 8.17
CA ALA A 155 6.12 -11.46 8.54
C ALA A 155 6.67 -10.15 7.93
N MET A 156 6.30 -9.82 6.69
CA MET A 156 6.64 -8.54 6.07
C MET A 156 6.05 -7.35 6.84
N ASP A 157 4.79 -7.42 7.25
CA ASP A 157 4.15 -6.33 7.98
C ASP A 157 4.73 -6.16 9.39
N PHE A 158 5.03 -7.27 10.08
CA PHE A 158 5.71 -7.27 11.36
C PHE A 158 7.08 -6.59 11.26
N TRP A 159 7.91 -7.03 10.31
CA TRP A 159 9.25 -6.48 10.11
C TRP A 159 9.21 -4.99 9.76
N ALA A 160 8.38 -4.60 8.80
CA ALA A 160 8.28 -3.21 8.34
C ALA A 160 7.73 -2.28 9.44
N SER A 161 6.83 -2.79 10.29
CA SER A 161 6.30 -2.03 11.42
C SER A 161 7.35 -1.78 12.51
N LEU A 162 8.26 -2.74 12.74
CA LEU A 162 9.38 -2.55 13.67
C LEU A 162 10.45 -1.63 13.10
N GLU A 163 10.84 -1.83 11.84
CA GLU A 163 11.81 -0.98 11.15
C GLU A 163 11.37 0.48 11.20
N HIS A 164 10.11 0.77 10.82
CA HIS A 164 9.58 2.13 10.83
C HIS A 164 9.59 2.77 12.23
N LYS A 165 9.25 1.99 13.28
CA LYS A 165 9.30 2.49 14.67
C LYS A 165 10.72 2.83 15.11
N ILE A 166 11.70 2.01 14.72
CA ILE A 166 13.12 2.25 15.01
C ILE A 166 13.59 3.50 14.29
N TYR A 167 13.40 3.59 12.97
CA TYR A 167 13.82 4.76 12.19
C TYR A 167 13.23 6.07 12.70
N TYR A 168 11.94 6.06 13.06
CA TYR A 168 11.29 7.25 13.61
C TYR A 168 11.84 7.66 14.99
N LYS A 169 12.08 6.69 15.89
CA LYS A 169 12.59 6.98 17.24
C LYS A 169 14.03 7.50 17.26
N TYR A 170 14.85 7.09 16.30
CA TYR A 170 16.26 7.47 16.20
C TYR A 170 16.51 8.66 15.26
N ASP A 171 15.47 9.43 14.89
CA ASP A 171 15.56 10.57 13.97
C ASP A 171 16.35 10.23 12.69
N LYS A 172 16.09 9.01 12.16
CA LYS A 172 16.78 8.41 11.00
C LYS A 172 18.29 8.18 11.14
N GLN A 173 18.89 8.49 12.28
CA GLN A 173 20.29 8.21 12.59
C GLN A 173 20.44 6.82 13.21
N VAL A 174 20.04 5.79 12.45
CA VAL A 174 20.15 4.40 12.89
C VAL A 174 21.59 3.91 12.66
N PRO A 175 22.30 3.42 13.70
CA PRO A 175 23.64 2.83 13.55
C PRO A 175 23.67 1.72 12.50
N ALA A 176 24.70 1.67 11.65
CA ALA A 176 24.85 0.67 10.59
C ALA A 176 24.66 -0.78 11.07
N ARG A 177 25.22 -1.12 12.24
CA ARG A 177 25.06 -2.44 12.88
C ARG A 177 23.59 -2.86 13.08
N LEU A 178 22.71 -1.90 13.36
CA LEU A 178 21.28 -2.17 13.56
C LEU A 178 20.57 -2.32 12.22
N ILE A 179 20.99 -1.58 11.19
CA ILE A 179 20.48 -1.75 9.81
C ILE A 179 20.82 -3.17 9.32
N ASP A 180 22.06 -3.62 9.54
CA ASP A 180 22.47 -4.99 9.17
C ASP A 180 21.66 -6.04 9.95
N SER A 181 21.47 -5.85 11.27
CA SER A 181 20.64 -6.77 12.08
C SER A 181 19.18 -6.79 11.63
N LEU A 182 18.62 -5.64 11.22
CA LEU A 182 17.28 -5.57 10.66
C LEU A 182 17.20 -6.30 9.32
N ARG A 183 18.20 -6.12 8.46
CA ARG A 183 18.27 -6.84 7.18
C ARG A 183 18.32 -8.36 7.39
N ASP A 184 19.14 -8.84 8.33
CA ASP A 184 19.22 -10.27 8.66
C ASP A 184 17.89 -10.82 9.18
N ALA A 185 17.20 -10.03 10.01
CA ALA A 185 15.85 -10.37 10.47
C ALA A 185 14.84 -10.41 9.30
N ALA A 186 14.97 -9.55 8.29
CA ALA A 186 14.13 -9.57 7.09
C ALA A 186 14.34 -10.85 6.28
N VAL A 187 15.60 -11.28 6.13
CA VAL A 187 15.95 -12.54 5.45
C VAL A 187 15.35 -13.73 6.19
N THR A 188 15.54 -13.79 7.51
CA THR A 188 14.98 -14.85 8.36
C THR A 188 13.45 -14.90 8.29
N ALA A 189 12.79 -13.74 8.30
CA ALA A 189 11.35 -13.64 8.16
C ALA A 189 10.86 -14.19 6.80
N ALA A 190 11.58 -13.89 5.72
CA ALA A 190 11.26 -14.41 4.39
C ALA A 190 11.44 -15.94 4.30
N GLU A 191 12.51 -16.49 4.88
CA GLU A 191 12.72 -17.94 4.91
C GLU A 191 11.62 -18.66 5.70
N LEU A 192 11.14 -18.05 6.78
CA LEU A 192 10.02 -18.56 7.55
C LEU A 192 8.73 -18.54 6.73
N ASP A 193 8.40 -17.43 6.08
CA ASP A 193 7.23 -17.32 5.18
C ASP A 193 7.27 -18.41 4.10
N ASP A 194 8.41 -18.58 3.41
CA ASP A 194 8.58 -19.59 2.37
C ASP A 194 8.40 -21.01 2.92
N ARG A 195 8.90 -21.28 4.12
CA ARG A 195 8.74 -22.58 4.79
C ARG A 195 7.29 -22.85 5.16
N MET A 196 6.61 -21.86 5.72
CA MET A 196 5.20 -21.99 6.11
C MET A 196 4.31 -22.18 4.88
N GLU A 197 4.61 -21.49 3.77
CA GLU A 197 3.89 -21.67 2.52
C GLU A 197 4.07 -23.09 1.95
N ARG A 198 5.29 -23.64 1.98
CA ARG A 198 5.54 -25.03 1.56
C ARG A 198 4.75 -26.03 2.40
N LEU A 199 4.78 -25.90 3.73
CA LEU A 199 4.02 -26.77 4.64
C LEU A 199 2.52 -26.69 4.36
N HIS A 200 1.99 -25.49 4.13
CA HIS A 200 0.59 -25.33 3.76
C HIS A 200 0.28 -26.02 2.42
N ARG A 201 1.17 -25.92 1.42
CA ARG A 201 0.97 -26.59 0.11
C ARG A 201 0.98 -28.11 0.23
N GLU A 202 1.85 -28.66 1.07
CA GLU A 202 1.90 -30.10 1.34
C GLU A 202 0.61 -30.62 2.00
N LEU A 203 0.01 -29.83 2.90
CA LEU A 203 -1.23 -30.21 3.60
C LEU A 203 -2.51 -30.03 2.76
N HIS A 204 -2.54 -29.02 1.89
CA HIS A 204 -3.77 -28.60 1.19
C HIS A 204 -3.71 -28.77 -0.34
N GLY A 205 -2.61 -29.24 -0.91
CA GLY A 205 -2.40 -29.42 -2.35
C GLY A 205 -1.87 -28.17 -3.07
N GLU A 206 -1.59 -28.31 -4.37
CA GLU A 206 -1.22 -27.18 -5.23
C GLU A 206 -2.41 -26.21 -5.39
N ARG A 207 -2.18 -24.94 -5.07
CA ARG A 207 -3.14 -23.88 -5.36
C ARG A 207 -3.07 -23.53 -6.85
N PRO A 208 -4.17 -23.08 -7.47
CA PRO A 208 -4.05 -22.45 -8.78
C PRO A 208 -2.99 -21.34 -8.67
N ALA A 209 -2.01 -21.38 -9.58
CA ALA A 209 -1.02 -20.33 -9.71
C ALA A 209 -1.73 -18.97 -9.87
N PRO A 210 -1.08 -17.85 -9.49
CA PRO A 210 -1.56 -16.52 -9.88
C PRO A 210 -1.94 -16.52 -11.37
N ILE A 211 -2.99 -15.78 -11.73
CA ILE A 211 -3.47 -15.66 -13.10
C ILE A 211 -2.44 -14.79 -13.85
N ALA A 212 -1.32 -15.41 -14.20
CA ALA A 212 -0.13 -14.89 -14.85
C ALA A 212 0.73 -13.90 -14.01
N PRO A 213 2.07 -14.06 -14.01
CA PRO A 213 2.96 -13.12 -13.34
C PRO A 213 2.90 -11.76 -14.06
N LEU A 214 2.35 -10.72 -13.41
CA LEU A 214 2.59 -9.26 -13.56
C LEU A 214 2.86 -8.70 -14.98
N SER A 215 2.49 -9.42 -16.03
CA SER A 215 2.94 -9.17 -17.42
C SER A 215 2.10 -8.09 -18.11
N ILE A 216 1.17 -7.47 -17.38
CA ILE A 216 0.18 -6.54 -17.90
C ILE A 216 0.47 -5.08 -17.50
N LEU A 217 1.60 -4.78 -16.83
CA LEU A 217 1.82 -3.42 -16.30
C LEU A 217 3.13 -2.76 -16.78
N PRO A 218 3.10 -1.47 -17.15
CA PRO A 218 4.29 -0.73 -17.47
C PRO A 218 5.18 -0.66 -16.23
N ARG A 219 6.38 -1.25 -16.32
CA ARG A 219 7.42 -1.08 -15.30
C ARG A 219 7.86 0.38 -15.32
N SER A 220 7.42 1.20 -14.37
CA SER A 220 8.03 2.51 -14.15
C SER A 220 9.42 2.30 -13.58
N GLY A 221 10.43 2.56 -14.43
CA GLY A 221 11.82 2.57 -14.04
C GLY A 221 12.16 3.77 -13.16
N GLY A 222 13.15 3.57 -12.29
CA GLY A 222 13.94 4.64 -11.67
C GLY A 222 13.49 5.00 -10.27
N ASP A 223 14.08 4.33 -9.28
CA ASP A 223 14.26 4.89 -7.95
C ASP A 223 14.97 6.25 -8.07
N GLY A 224 14.21 7.33 -7.98
CA GLY A 224 14.74 8.61 -7.50
C GLY A 224 15.24 8.41 -6.06
N PRO A 225 16.31 9.10 -5.65
CA PRO A 225 17.10 8.72 -4.49
C PRO A 225 16.22 8.72 -3.24
N THR A 226 16.13 7.56 -2.58
CA THR A 226 15.72 7.48 -1.19
C THR A 226 16.66 8.35 -0.36
N ALA A 227 16.17 9.52 0.02
CA ALA A 227 16.80 10.38 1.00
C ALA A 227 17.08 9.57 2.27
N ALA A 228 18.33 9.71 2.74
CA ALA A 228 18.79 9.30 4.06
C ALA A 228 17.90 9.87 5.19
#